data_AF-A0A0M3JB26-F1
#
_entry.id   AF-A0A0M3JB26-F1
#
_cell.length_a   1.000
_cell.length_b   1.000
_cell.length_c   1.000
_cell.angle_alpha   90.00
_cell.angle_beta   90.00
_cell.angle_gamma   90.00
#
_symmetry.space_group_name_H-M   'P 1'
#
loop_
_entity.id
_entity.type
_entity.pdbx_description
1 polymer ?
#
loop_
_entity_poly.entity_id
_entity_poly.type
_entity_poly.pdbx_seq_one_letter_code
_entity_poly.pdbx_strand_id
1 'polypeptide(L)' 'MKFVDAAIRLIVDGGCVYSLHKTATRDFILKNASRKKGIECECIAELTWDLPATYRHHRKASLDIAVDLIRYTKSP' A
#
# COMPACT_ATOMS: atom_id res chain seq x y z
N MET A 1 -10.22 2.47 3.68
CA MET A 1 -9.28 1.33 3.67
C MET A 1 -8.99 0.98 5.13
N LYS A 2 -9.77 0.09 5.76
CA LYS A 2 -9.79 -0.02 7.24
C LYS A 2 -8.39 -0.26 7.87
N PHE A 3 -7.55 -1.08 7.22
CA PHE A 3 -6.19 -1.37 7.68
C PHE A 3 -5.28 -0.12 7.68
N VAL A 4 -5.15 0.55 6.53
CA VAL A 4 -4.34 1.77 6.40
C VAL A 4 -4.90 2.89 7.27
N ASP A 5 -6.22 3.00 7.36
CA ASP A 5 -6.89 3.98 8.23
C ASP A 5 -6.53 3.76 9.71
N ALA A 6 -6.44 2.50 10.16
CA ALA A 6 -6.00 2.18 11.51
C ALA A 6 -4.51 2.48 11.71
N ALA A 7 -3.66 2.12 10.75
CA ALA A 7 -2.22 2.40 10.82
C ALA A 7 -1.92 3.90 10.90
N ILE A 8 -2.59 4.73 10.09
CA ILE A 8 -2.47 6.19 10.11
C ILE A 8 -2.87 6.78 11.47
N ARG A 9 -3.85 6.19 12.16
CA ARG A 9 -4.28 6.67 13.49
C ARG A 9 -3.25 6.37 14.58
N LEU A 10 -2.35 5.42 14.36
CA LEU A 10 -1.36 4.99 15.34
C LEU A 10 -0.03 5.73 15.20
N ILE A 11 0.21 6.43 14.10
CA ILE A 11 1.45 7.19 13.91
C ILE A 11 1.39 8.57 14.59
N VAL A 12 2.52 8.93 15.18
CA VAL A 12 2.77 10.25 15.76
C VAL A 12 2.91 11.31 14.67
N ASP A 13 2.80 12.58 15.04
CA ASP A 13 3.03 13.71 14.13
C ASP A 13 4.48 13.70 13.64
N GLY A 14 4.69 13.90 12.33
CA GLY A 14 5.97 13.67 11.66
C GLY A 14 6.32 12.19 11.40
N GLY A 15 5.50 11.24 11.87
CA GLY A 15 5.68 9.81 11.63
C GLY A 15 5.21 9.36 10.24
N CYS A 16 5.49 8.10 9.89
CA CYS A 16 5.03 7.51 8.63
C CYS A 16 4.69 6.02 8.73
N VAL A 17 3.87 5.55 7.78
CA VAL A 17 3.51 4.13 7.57
C VAL A 17 3.86 3.74 6.14
N TYR A 18 4.39 2.53 5.97
CA TYR A 18 4.61 1.91 4.67
C TYR A 18 3.62 0.77 4.47
N SER A 19 3.03 0.68 3.28
CA SER A 19 2.08 -0.38 2.95
C SER A 19 2.22 -0.76 1.48
N LEU A 20 2.14 -2.07 1.22
CA LEU A 20 2.18 -2.63 -0.13
C LEU A 20 0.78 -2.71 -0.70
N HIS A 21 0.62 -2.24 -1.93
CA HIS A 21 -0.66 -2.25 -2.63
C HIS A 21 -0.50 -2.69 -4.07
N LYS A 22 -1.51 -3.32 -4.67
CA LYS A 22 -1.42 -3.70 -6.08
C LYS A 22 -1.30 -2.45 -6.95
N THR A 23 -0.39 -2.45 -7.92
CA THR A 23 -0.16 -1.30 -8.82
C THR A 23 -1.44 -0.84 -9.53
N ALA A 24 -2.30 -1.78 -9.93
CA ALA A 24 -3.61 -1.48 -10.53
C ALA A 24 -4.56 -0.68 -9.63
N THR A 25 -4.26 -0.54 -8.33
CA THR A 25 -5.08 0.21 -7.36
C THR A 25 -4.48 1.56 -6.95
N ARG A 26 -3.33 1.95 -7.51
CA ARG A 26 -2.60 3.17 -7.17
C ARG A 26 -3.47 4.42 -7.15
N ASP A 27 -4.18 4.68 -8.25
CA ASP A 27 -4.97 5.90 -8.40
C ASP A 27 -6.08 5.99 -7.36
N PHE A 28 -6.71 4.84 -7.04
CA PHE A 28 -7.71 4.76 -5.99
C PHE A 28 -7.11 5.11 -4.61
N ILE A 29 -5.89 4.62 -4.34
CA ILE A 29 -5.20 4.84 -3.07
C ILE A 29 -4.77 6.29 -2.91
N LEU A 30 -4.12 6.86 -3.93
CA LEU A 30 -3.69 8.26 -3.92
C LEU A 30 -4.88 9.21 -3.77
N LYS A 31 -5.98 8.94 -4.48
CA LYS A 31 -7.24 9.69 -4.36
C LYS A 31 -7.91 9.52 -3.00
N ASN A 32 -7.79 8.35 -2.36
CA ASN A 32 -8.30 8.15 -1.01
C ASN A 32 -7.49 8.94 0.02
N ALA A 33 -6.17 8.94 -0.12
CA ALA A 33 -5.26 9.61 0.79
C ALA A 33 -5.35 11.14 0.68
N SER A 34 -5.49 11.69 -0.52
CA SER A 34 -5.63 13.15 -0.72
C SER A 34 -6.86 13.77 -0.04
N ARG A 35 -7.85 12.95 0.34
CA ARG A 35 -9.03 13.38 1.11
C ARG A 35 -8.77 13.47 2.62
N LYS A 36 -7.63 12.97 3.09
CA LYS A 36 -7.26 12.95 4.51
C LYS A 36 -6.45 14.19 4.83
N LYS A 37 -6.90 14.98 5.80
CA LYS A 37 -6.17 16.17 6.26
C LYS A 37 -4.90 15.76 7.00
N GLY A 38 -3.80 16.45 6.72
CA GLY A 38 -2.50 16.24 7.38
C GLY A 38 -1.81 14.92 7.05
N ILE A 39 -2.22 14.26 5.95
CA ILE A 39 -1.59 13.03 5.47
C ILE A 39 -1.07 13.25 4.05
N GLU A 40 0.23 13.09 3.89
CA GLU A 40 0.89 13.00 2.59
C GLU A 40 0.98 11.53 2.18
N CYS A 41 0.87 11.24 0.89
CA CYS A 41 0.89 9.89 0.36
C CYS A 41 1.64 9.85 -0.95
N GLU A 42 2.65 8.99 -1.03
CA GLU A 42 3.52 8.86 -2.19
C GLU A 42 3.83 7.38 -2.49
N CYS A 43 3.92 7.04 -3.78
CA CYS A 43 4.46 5.76 -4.21
C CYS A 43 5.97 5.89 -4.31
N ILE A 44 6.72 5.18 -3.47
CA ILE A 44 8.18 5.31 -3.37
C ILE A 44 8.94 4.21 -4.11
N ALA A 45 8.28 3.10 -4.44
CA ALA A 45 8.84 2.05 -5.27
C ALA A 45 7.75 1.24 -5.95
N GLU A 46 8.03 0.76 -7.15
CA GLU A 46 7.24 -0.24 -7.86
C GLU A 46 8.03 -1.56 -7.83
N LEU A 47 7.36 -2.66 -7.51
CA LEU A 47 7.96 -3.95 -7.24
C LEU A 47 7.19 -5.04 -8.00
N THR A 48 7.91 -6.03 -8.51
CA THR A 48 7.31 -7.25 -9.07
C THR A 48 7.60 -8.39 -8.12
N TRP A 49 6.56 -8.97 -7.53
CA TRP A 49 6.67 -10.11 -6.64
C TRP A 49 6.25 -11.37 -7.37
N ASP A 50 7.17 -12.32 -7.54
CA ASP A 50 6.85 -13.69 -7.94
C ASP A 50 6.26 -14.48 -6.76
N LEU A 51 4.94 -14.70 -6.79
CA LEU A 51 4.24 -15.49 -5.78
C LEU A 51 4.12 -16.95 -6.23
N PRO A 52 4.88 -17.90 -5.64
CA PRO A 52 4.73 -19.31 -5.96
C PRO A 52 3.38 -19.86 -5.48
N ALA A 53 3.00 -21.01 -6.03
CA ALA A 53 1.78 -21.72 -5.63
C ALA A 53 1.85 -22.22 -4.17
N THR A 54 1.45 -21.38 -3.22
CA THR A 54 1.47 -21.72 -1.79
C THR A 54 0.25 -22.50 -1.31
N TYR A 55 -0.88 -22.41 -2.02
CA TYR A 55 -2.14 -23.08 -1.64
C TYR A 55 -2.55 -24.17 -2.63
N ARG A 56 -3.20 -25.23 -2.12
CA ARG A 56 -3.68 -26.39 -2.91
C ARG A 56 -4.62 -26.00 -4.08
N HIS A 57 -5.33 -24.87 -3.96
CA HIS A 57 -6.27 -24.40 -4.97
C HIS A 57 -5.65 -23.45 -6.02
N HIS A 58 -4.33 -23.19 -5.96
CA HIS A 58 -3.65 -22.43 -6.99
C HIS A 58 -3.49 -23.26 -8.27
N ARG A 59 -4.06 -22.76 -9.38
CA ARG A 59 -3.97 -23.41 -10.70
C ARG A 59 -2.67 -23.11 -11.43
N LYS A 60 -2.02 -21.99 -11.10
CA LYS A 60 -0.76 -21.54 -11.70
C LYS A 60 0.38 -21.85 -10.73
N ALA A 61 1.52 -22.28 -11.27
CA ALA A 61 2.71 -22.59 -10.49
C ALA A 61 3.34 -21.36 -9.83
N SER A 62 3.23 -20.21 -10.49
CA SER A 62 3.67 -18.90 -10.00
C SER A 62 2.80 -17.81 -10.64
N LEU A 63 2.73 -16.66 -9.97
CA LEU A 63 2.09 -15.45 -10.49
C LEU A 63 2.96 -14.24 -10.14
N ASP A 64 3.35 -13.49 -11.16
CA ASP A 64 3.94 -12.16 -10.97
C ASP A 64 2.87 -11.14 -10.56
N ILE A 65 3.11 -10.49 -9.43
CA ILE A 65 2.22 -9.47 -8.87
C ILE A 65 2.96 -8.14 -8.85
N ALA A 66 2.47 -7.21 -9.68
CA ALA A 66 2.89 -5.82 -9.61
C ALA A 66 2.30 -5.15 -8.36
N VAL A 67 3.18 -4.70 -7.47
CA VAL A 67 2.84 -4.01 -6.23
C VAL A 67 3.64 -2.72 -6.10
N ASP A 68 3.01 -1.73 -5.49
CA ASP A 68 3.59 -0.45 -5.14
C ASP A 68 3.86 -0.41 -3.64
N LEU A 69 5.03 0.09 -3.26
CA LEU A 69 5.33 0.51 -1.91
C LEU A 69 4.87 1.95 -1.74
N ILE A 70 3.83 2.13 -0.94
CA ILE A 70 3.24 3.44 -0.66
C ILE A 70 3.62 3.88 0.74
N ARG A 71 4.12 5.11 0.86
CA ARG A 71 4.43 5.77 2.11
C ARG A 71 3.34 6.79 2.42
N TYR A 72 2.82 6.72 3.64
CA TYR A 72 1.91 7.70 4.23
C TYR A 72 2.66 8.46 5.31
N THR A 73 2.75 9.78 5.22
CA THR A 73 3.41 10.62 6.22
C THR A 73 2.38 11.52 6.89
N LYS A 74 2.42 11.60 8.22
CA LYS A 74 1.58 12.55 8.96
C LYS A 74 2.35 13.85 9.14
N SER A 75 1.78 14.95 8.68
CA SER A 75 2.37 16.28 8.88
C SER A 75 2.57 16.55 10.38
N PRO A 76 3.61 17.30 10.77
CA PRO A 76 3.80 17.77 12.14
C PRO A 76 2.63 18.58 12.67
#